data_AF-A0A3C1YA10-F1
#
_entry.id   AF-A0A3C1YA10-F1
#
_cell.length_a   1.000
_cell.length_b   1.000
_cell.length_c   1.000
_cell.angle_alpha   90.00
_cell.angle_beta   90.00
_cell.angle_gamma   90.00
#
_symmetry.space_group_name_H-M   'P 1'
#
loop_
_entity.id
_entity.type
_entity.pdbx_description
1 polymer ?
#
loop_
_entity_poly.entity_id
_entity_poly.type
_entity_poly.pdbx_seq_one_letter_code
_entity_poly.pdbx_strand_id
1 'polypeptide(L)'
;MWLVITVCALPGLSFPWVAHLIADSNPVVRGLAWLYPAYVVCSALLAWLSWRRSMTAVCWIILALLAVSHLCFYYLAVIALA
;
A
#
# COMPACT_ATOMS: atom_id res chain seq x y z
N MET A 1 11.62 -7.56 -12.02
CA MET A 1 10.28 -7.49 -11.39
C MET A 1 10.24 -7.89 -9.94
N TRP A 2 10.93 -8.95 -9.48
CA TRP A 2 11.12 -9.18 -8.04
C TRP A 2 11.53 -7.90 -7.29
N LEU A 3 12.62 -7.26 -7.75
CA LEU A 3 13.12 -6.00 -7.18
C LEU A 3 12.09 -4.86 -7.20
N VAL A 4 11.37 -4.70 -8.30
CA VAL A 4 10.35 -3.64 -8.44
C VAL A 4 9.22 -3.87 -7.45
N ILE A 5 8.74 -5.11 -7.33
CA ILE A 5 7.68 -5.47 -6.37
C ILE A 5 8.17 -5.27 -4.93
N THR A 6 9.43 -5.63 -4.61
CA THR A 6 9.98 -5.40 -3.26
C THR A 6 10.15 -3.92 -2.94
N VAL A 7 10.62 -3.11 -3.90
CA VAL A 7 10.74 -1.65 -3.75
C VAL A 7 9.36 -1.01 -3.60
N CYS A 8 8.34 -1.48 -4.33
CA CYS A 8 6.98 -0.98 -4.16
C CYS A 8 6.30 -1.45 -2.86
N ALA A 9 6.70 -2.60 -2.29
CA ALA A 9 6.18 -3.08 -1.02
C ALA A 9 6.90 -2.47 0.20
N LEU A 10 8.14 -2.01 0.03
CA LEU A 10 8.97 -1.40 1.08
C LEU A 10 8.31 -0.23 1.82
N PRO A 11 7.61 0.71 1.13
CA PRO A 11 6.87 1.76 1.80
C PRO A 11 5.79 1.23 2.76
N GLY A 12 5.26 0.03 2.53
CA GLY A 12 4.36 -0.63 3.48
C GLY A 12 5.05 -1.02 4.80
N LEU A 13 6.37 -1.17 4.83
CA LEU A 13 7.12 -1.38 6.07
C LEU A 13 7.33 -0.09 6.86
N SER A 14 7.11 1.08 6.24
CA SER A 14 7.06 2.37 6.96
C SER A 14 5.73 2.60 7.69
N PHE A 15 4.82 1.61 7.68
CA PHE A 15 3.56 1.62 8.42
C PHE A 15 3.63 1.96 9.92
N PRO A 16 4.66 1.62 10.73
CA PRO A 16 4.73 2.08 12.11
C PRO A 16 4.73 3.61 12.25
N TRP A 17 5.19 4.36 11.24
CA TRP A 17 5.05 5.83 11.22
C TRP A 17 3.60 6.28 10.99
N VAL A 18 2.80 5.47 10.30
CA VAL A 18 1.39 5.68 9.94
C VAL A 18 0.46 5.10 11.02
N ALA A 19 1.00 4.46 12.06
CA ALA A 19 0.22 3.80 13.12
C ALA A 19 -0.66 4.76 13.92
N HIS A 20 -0.33 6.06 13.94
CA HIS A 20 -1.15 7.08 14.59
C HIS A 20 -2.54 7.22 13.94
N LEU A 21 -2.71 6.87 12.65
CA LEU A 21 -4.02 6.87 11.97
C LEU A 21 -4.97 5.79 12.49
N ILE A 22 -4.44 4.78 13.20
CA ILE A 22 -5.24 3.75 13.85
C ILE A 22 -5.95 4.31 15.10
N ALA A 23 -5.36 5.34 15.72
CA ALA A 23 -5.94 6.04 16.87
C ALA A 23 -6.84 7.22 16.46
N ASP A 24 -7.06 7.43 15.16
CA ASP A 24 -7.84 8.56 14.65
C ASP A 24 -9.31 8.49 15.11
N SER A 25 -9.88 9.67 15.38
CA SER A 25 -11.29 9.83 15.77
C SER A 25 -12.26 9.45 14.65
N ASN A 26 -11.84 9.56 13.38
CA ASN A 26 -12.64 9.22 12.23
C ASN A 26 -12.63 7.70 11.99
N PRO A 27 -13.79 7.02 12.09
CA PRO A 27 -13.87 5.56 11.98
C PRO A 27 -13.46 5.05 10.59
N VAL A 28 -13.60 5.87 9.54
CA VAL A 28 -13.21 5.50 8.17
C VAL A 28 -11.69 5.43 8.03
N VAL A 29 -10.99 6.46 8.52
CA VAL A 29 -9.51 6.53 8.49
C VAL A 29 -8.91 5.37 9.28
N ARG A 30 -9.46 5.10 10.47
CA ARG A 30 -9.05 3.97 11.31
C ARG A 30 -9.23 2.62 10.62
N GLY A 31 -10.39 2.40 10.00
CA GLY A 31 -10.68 1.15 9.28
C GLY A 31 -9.73 0.94 8.11
N LEU A 32 -9.49 1.99 7.32
CA LEU A 32 -8.57 1.98 6.19
C LEU A 32 -7.12 1.72 6.64
N ALA A 33 -6.66 2.38 7.70
CA ALA A 33 -5.32 2.17 8.27
C ALA A 33 -5.13 0.72 8.71
N TRP A 34 -6.14 0.09 9.30
CA TRP A 34 -6.05 -1.30 9.76
C TRP A 34 -5.99 -2.31 8.60
N LEU A 35 -6.73 -2.04 7.52
CA LEU A 35 -6.75 -2.88 6.31
C LEU A 35 -5.51 -2.70 5.43
N TYR A 36 -4.82 -1.57 5.55
CA TYR A 36 -3.69 -1.20 4.70
C TYR A 36 -2.53 -2.21 4.68
N PRO A 37 -1.99 -2.72 5.81
CA PRO A 37 -0.90 -3.70 5.77
C PRO A 37 -1.32 -4.99 5.06
N ALA A 38 -2.56 -5.44 5.27
CA ALA A 38 -3.10 -6.59 4.54
C ALA A 38 -3.23 -6.31 3.04
N TYR A 39 -3.68 -5.11 2.67
CA TYR A 39 -3.76 -4.67 1.27
C TYR A 39 -2.39 -4.64 0.58
N VAL A 40 -1.33 -4.16 1.25
CA VAL A 40 0.03 -4.13 0.69
C VAL A 40 0.53 -5.54 0.41
N VAL A 41 0.36 -6.47 1.36
CA VAL A 41 0.79 -7.87 1.19
C VAL A 41 0.01 -8.55 0.07
N CYS A 42 -1.32 -8.41 0.05
CA CYS A 42 -2.17 -8.97 -1.00
C CYS A 42 -1.80 -8.42 -2.39
N SER A 43 -1.57 -7.11 -2.50
CA SER A 43 -1.18 -6.47 -3.75
C SER A 43 0.19 -6.93 -4.23
N ALA A 44 1.17 -7.08 -3.33
CA ALA A 44 2.48 -7.62 -3.67
C ALA A 44 2.40 -9.09 -4.16
N LEU A 45 1.58 -9.92 -3.51
CA LEU A 45 1.33 -11.30 -3.93
C LEU A 45 0.61 -11.38 -5.29
N LEU A 46 -0.37 -10.52 -5.54
CA LEU A 46 -1.07 -10.45 -6.82
C LEU A 46 -0.16 -9.94 -7.95
N ALA A 47 0.67 -8.93 -7.69
CA ALA A 47 1.71 -8.47 -8.61
C ALA A 47 2.71 -9.59 -8.93
N TRP A 48 3.02 -10.42 -7.92
CA TRP A 48 3.88 -11.58 -8.07
C TRP A 48 3.27 -12.67 -8.97
N LEU A 49 2.02 -13.03 -8.71
CA LEU A 49 1.27 -14.04 -9.47
C LEU A 49 1.03 -13.62 -10.92
N SER A 50 0.65 -12.36 -11.14
CA SER A 50 0.42 -11.81 -12.49
C SER A 50 1.71 -11.78 -13.32
N TRP A 51 2.85 -11.44 -12.71
CA TRP A 51 4.15 -11.54 -13.36
C TRP A 51 4.49 -12.99 -13.76
N ARG A 52 4.26 -13.96 -12.86
CA ARG A 52 4.51 -15.40 -13.14
C ARG A 52 3.65 -15.96 -14.27
N ARG A 53 2.43 -15.43 -14.48
CA ARG A 53 1.56 -15.81 -15.60
C ARG A 53 1.76 -14.96 -16.87
N SER A 54 2.86 -14.21 -16.96
CA SER A 54 3.18 -13.32 -18.09
C SER A 54 2.13 -12.22 -18.36
N MET A 55 1.28 -11.90 -17.37
CA MET A 55 0.29 -10.82 -17.44
C MET A 55 0.92 -9.51 -16.98
N THR A 56 1.89 -9.03 -17.76
CA THR A 56 2.72 -7.87 -17.42
C THR A 56 1.91 -6.59 -17.23
N ALA A 57 0.90 -6.33 -18.07
CA ALA A 57 0.03 -5.16 -17.94
C ALA A 57 -0.70 -5.12 -16.58
N VAL A 58 -1.28 -6.25 -16.15
CA VAL A 58 -1.98 -6.36 -14.87
C VAL A 58 -1.02 -6.15 -13.70
N CYS A 59 0.19 -6.70 -13.78
CA CYS A 59 1.23 -6.49 -12.78
C CYS A 59 1.54 -5.00 -12.59
N TRP A 60 1.74 -4.26 -13.68
CA TRP A 60 2.00 -2.82 -13.65
C TRP A 60 0.83 -2.01 -13.10
N ILE A 61 -0.41 -2.37 -13.43
CA ILE A 61 -1.61 -1.73 -12.88
C ILE A 61 -1.66 -1.90 -11.36
N ILE A 62 -1.43 -3.13 -10.86
CA ILE A 62 -1.41 -3.40 -9.41
C ILE A 62 -0.33 -2.57 -8.72
N LEU A 63 0.88 -2.52 -9.29
CA LEU A 63 1.99 -1.74 -8.72
C LEU A 63 1.71 -0.24 -8.72
N ALA A 64 1.10 0.29 -9.78
CA ALA A 64 0.70 1.70 -9.85
C ALA A 64 -0.36 2.03 -8.80
N LEU A 65 -1.39 1.19 -8.65
CA LEU A 65 -2.43 1.36 -7.62
C LEU A 65 -1.86 1.25 -6.20
N LEU A 66 -0.90 0.36 -5.98
CA LEU A 66 -0.19 0.23 -4.71
C LEU A 66 0.59 1.52 -4.40
N ALA A 67 1.34 2.05 -5.37
CA ALA A 67 2.08 3.32 -5.22
C ALA A 67 1.16 4.52 -4.94
N VAL A 68 0.03 4.63 -5.64
CA VAL A 68 -0.97 5.68 -5.38
C VAL A 68 -1.56 5.54 -3.98
N SER A 69 -1.81 4.30 -3.53
CA SER A 69 -2.28 4.05 -2.17
C SER A 69 -1.23 4.47 -1.12
N HIS A 70 0.06 4.22 -1.35
CA HIS A 70 1.15 4.74 -0.51
C HIS A 70 1.11 6.27 -0.40
N LEU A 71 0.97 6.97 -1.53
CA LEU A 71 0.86 8.43 -1.55
C LEU A 71 -0.37 8.93 -0.77
N CYS A 72 -1.51 8.25 -0.90
CA CYS A 72 -2.75 8.64 -0.23
C CYS A 72 -2.63 8.51 1.30
N PHE A 73 -2.06 7.40 1.80
CA PHE A 73 -1.81 7.23 3.22
C PHE A 73 -0.75 8.19 3.76
N TYR A 74 0.30 8.51 2.97
CA TYR A 74 1.26 9.55 3.34
C TYR A 74 0.62 10.94 3.42
N TYR A 75 -0.24 11.28 2.46
CA TYR A 75 -0.98 12.54 2.47
C TYR A 75 -1.87 12.64 3.71
N LEU A 76 -2.60 11.56 4.04
CA LEU A 76 -3.41 11.50 5.24
C LEU A 76 -2.56 11.66 6.51
N ALA A 77 -1.42 10.98 6.58
CA ALA A 77 -0.54 10.97 7.75
C ALA A 77 0.22 12.29 7.97
N VAL A 78 0.61 12.98 6.90
CA VAL A 78 1.55 14.12 6.99
C VAL A 78 0.85 15.46 6.78
N ILE A 79 -0.20 15.51 5.96
CA ILE A 79 -0.79 16.79 5.52
C ILE A 79 -2.22 16.95 6.05
N ALA A 80 -3.02 15.89 6.04
CA ALA A 80 -4.41 16.00 6.49
C ALA A 80 -4.57 16.01 8.03
N LEU A 81 -3.54 15.57 8.76
CA LEU A 81 -3.52 15.43 10.23
C LEU A 81 -2.44 16.29 10.92
N ALA A 82 -1.74 17.16 10.17
CA ALA A 82 -0.83 18.18 10.69
C ALA A 82 -1.58 19.49 10.98
#